data_AF-A0A2E3H3W0-F1
#
_entry.id   AF-A0A2E3H3W0-F1
#
_cell.length_a   1.000
_cell.length_b   1.000
_cell.length_c   1.000
_cell.angle_alpha   90.00
_cell.angle_beta   90.00
_cell.angle_gamma   90.00
#
_symmetry.space_group_name_H-M   'P 1'
#
loop_
_entity.id
_entity.type
_entity.pdbx_description
1 polymer ?
#
loop_
_entity_poly.entity_id
_entity_poly.type
_entity_poly.pdbx_seq_one_letter_code
_entity_poly.pdbx_strand_id
1 'polypeptide(L)'
;MALDRGLVFMSDTRTNAGLDNISTFRKMYHWEVPGERVITVMTAGNLATTQAVISILDERTKAANDRDPSIFAAPSMFQAARIVADTLKDVIFQHTQAGQQAAAFNATIILGGQIKGGPPRLFLIYPEGNFIEAGGDTPFFQIGEMKYGRPILVRAYEPGMSFEEAMRLLLVSFDSTLKANLTVGLPFDYHLYVADSFERGRSGRIEKDDAFFDIVSQGWGDALKTALDSLPTFNFDS
;
A
#
# COMPACT_ATOMS: atom_id res chain seq x y z
N MET A 1 -3.02 -1.06 6.34
CA MET A 1 -4.08 -1.44 7.30
C MET A 1 -4.14 -0.40 8.40
N ALA A 2 -5.33 -0.11 8.89
CA ALA A 2 -5.56 0.62 10.12
C ALA A 2 -5.55 -0.35 11.31
N LEU A 3 -5.06 0.10 12.45
CA LEU A 3 -5.06 -0.58 13.75
C LEU A 3 -5.48 0.45 14.80
N ASP A 4 -5.88 0.00 15.98
CA ASP A 4 -6.24 0.91 17.09
C ASP A 4 -5.09 1.86 17.47
N ARG A 5 -3.84 1.40 17.26
CA ARG A 5 -2.61 2.15 17.57
C ARG A 5 -2.06 3.00 16.43
N GLY A 6 -2.65 2.95 15.23
CA GLY A 6 -2.17 3.71 14.08
C GLY A 6 -2.27 2.97 12.75
N LEU A 7 -1.31 3.19 11.85
CA LEU A 7 -1.37 2.66 10.47
C LEU A 7 -0.12 1.84 10.13
N VAL A 8 -0.31 0.78 9.34
CA VAL A 8 0.77 -0.07 8.82
C VAL A 8 0.66 -0.15 7.30
N PHE A 9 1.78 0.09 6.62
CA PHE A 9 1.91 0.05 5.17
C PHE A 9 3.01 -0.93 4.78
N MET A 10 2.81 -1.68 3.69
CA MET A 10 3.84 -2.50 3.07
C MET A 10 3.59 -2.57 1.56
N SER A 11 4.65 -2.43 0.76
CA SER A 11 4.59 -2.52 -0.70
C SER A 11 5.76 -3.33 -1.24
N ASP A 12 5.52 -4.12 -2.28
CA ASP A 12 6.62 -4.68 -3.07
C ASP A 12 7.23 -3.63 -4.01
N THR A 13 8.24 -4.02 -4.77
CA THR A 13 8.96 -3.11 -5.66
C THR A 13 9.10 -3.62 -7.09
N ARG A 14 8.70 -4.87 -7.37
CA ARG A 14 8.78 -5.41 -8.72
C ARG A 14 7.76 -4.73 -9.64
N THR A 15 8.24 -4.16 -10.73
CA THR A 15 7.39 -3.40 -11.65
C THR A 15 7.69 -3.77 -13.09
N ASN A 16 6.62 -3.92 -13.89
CA ASN A 16 6.72 -4.06 -15.33
C ASN A 16 6.83 -2.66 -15.96
N ALA A 17 7.97 -2.37 -16.61
CA ALA A 17 8.27 -1.11 -17.28
C ALA A 17 8.20 -1.22 -18.82
N GLY A 18 7.67 -2.32 -19.36
CA GLY A 18 7.58 -2.59 -20.80
C GLY A 18 7.78 -4.06 -21.13
N LEU A 19 7.67 -4.41 -22.42
CA LEU A 19 7.94 -5.77 -22.90
C LEU A 19 9.36 -6.19 -22.45
N ASP A 20 9.44 -7.31 -21.72
CA ASP A 20 10.67 -7.88 -21.16
C ASP A 20 11.48 -6.97 -20.20
N ASN A 21 10.88 -5.90 -19.68
CA ASN A 21 11.54 -5.01 -18.73
C ASN A 21 10.90 -5.09 -17.34
N ILE A 22 11.36 -6.05 -16.54
CA ILE A 22 11.01 -6.17 -15.12
C ILE A 22 12.13 -5.54 -14.30
N SER A 23 11.79 -4.48 -13.57
CA SER A 23 12.73 -3.68 -12.79
C SER A 23 12.22 -3.44 -11.36
N THR A 24 13.09 -2.87 -10.53
CA THR A 24 12.77 -2.54 -9.13
C THR A 24 12.47 -1.04 -9.03
N PHE A 25 11.23 -0.69 -8.69
CA PHE A 25 10.80 0.69 -8.47
C PHE A 25 10.10 0.80 -7.11
N ARG A 26 10.37 1.89 -6.39
CA ARG A 26 9.69 2.21 -5.14
C ARG A 26 8.20 2.45 -5.42
N LYS A 27 7.34 1.86 -4.58
CA LYS A 27 5.88 2.01 -4.66
C LYS A 27 5.26 2.69 -3.45
N MET A 28 6.08 3.18 -2.50
CA MET A 28 5.65 3.85 -1.27
C MET A 28 6.37 5.19 -1.13
N TYR A 29 5.63 6.26 -0.84
CA TYR A 29 6.13 7.64 -0.77
C TYR A 29 5.57 8.33 0.47
N HIS A 30 6.33 9.27 1.02
CA HIS A 30 5.99 9.97 2.25
C HIS A 30 6.16 11.47 2.10
N TRP A 31 5.25 12.23 2.71
CA TRP A 31 5.36 13.66 2.94
C TRP A 31 5.07 13.95 4.41
N GLU A 32 5.87 14.82 5.01
CA GLU A 32 5.82 15.11 6.45
C GLU A 32 6.05 16.59 6.71
N VAL A 33 5.26 17.14 7.63
CA VAL A 33 5.58 18.36 8.36
C VAL A 33 5.63 17.95 9.84
N PRO A 34 6.84 17.84 10.44
CA PRO A 34 6.98 17.29 11.78
C PRO A 34 6.10 18.01 12.81
N GLY A 35 5.37 17.25 13.63
CA GLY A 35 4.46 17.77 14.64
C GLY A 35 3.10 18.27 14.10
N GLU A 36 2.85 18.12 12.80
CA GLU A 36 1.64 18.63 12.14
C GLU A 36 0.97 17.60 11.21
N ARG A 37 1.72 16.94 10.32
CA ARG A 37 1.15 15.93 9.42
C ARG A 37 2.16 14.89 8.95
N VAL A 38 1.67 13.69 8.70
CA VAL A 38 2.37 12.61 7.99
C VAL A 38 1.41 12.01 6.98
N ILE A 39 1.83 11.94 5.72
CA ILE A 39 1.05 11.40 4.61
C ILE A 39 1.90 10.34 3.91
N THR A 40 1.32 9.15 3.74
CA THR A 40 1.91 8.01 3.04
C THR A 40 1.04 7.63 1.85
N VAL A 41 1.67 7.45 0.70
CA VAL A 41 1.04 7.04 -0.56
C VAL A 41 1.66 5.74 -1.04
N MET A 42 0.83 4.78 -1.44
CA MET A 42 1.26 3.58 -2.15
C MET A 42 0.61 3.49 -3.53
N THR A 43 1.36 3.04 -4.53
CA THR A 43 0.94 3.08 -5.94
C THR A 43 0.93 1.71 -6.60
N ALA A 44 -0.06 1.43 -7.45
CA ALA A 44 -0.09 0.25 -8.33
C ALA A 44 -0.70 0.61 -9.69
N GLY A 45 -0.41 -0.21 -10.71
CA GLY A 45 -0.87 -0.01 -12.09
C GLY A 45 0.22 0.56 -13.00
N ASN A 46 -0.17 1.39 -13.96
CA ASN A 46 0.76 1.93 -14.96
C ASN A 46 1.87 2.77 -14.31
N LEU A 47 3.13 2.43 -14.59
CA LEU A 47 4.30 3.07 -13.98
C LEU A 47 4.43 4.55 -14.40
N ALA A 48 4.18 4.88 -15.66
CA ALA A 48 4.26 6.26 -16.13
C ALA A 48 3.19 7.15 -15.46
N THR A 49 1.95 6.64 -15.36
CA THR A 49 0.87 7.33 -14.63
C THR A 49 1.22 7.56 -13.17
N THR A 50 1.65 6.51 -12.46
CA THR A 50 1.96 6.62 -11.02
C THR A 50 3.15 7.55 -10.76
N GLN A 51 4.21 7.49 -11.57
CA GLN A 51 5.35 8.42 -11.45
C GLN A 51 4.97 9.86 -11.74
N ALA A 52 4.13 10.12 -12.75
CA ALA A 52 3.65 11.47 -13.05
C ALA A 52 2.83 12.03 -11.88
N VAL A 53 1.92 11.24 -11.29
CA VAL A 53 1.15 11.66 -10.11
C VAL A 53 2.08 12.01 -8.95
N ILE A 54 3.01 11.12 -8.59
CA ILE A 54 3.94 11.37 -7.48
C ILE A 54 4.80 12.60 -7.75
N SER A 55 5.28 12.76 -8.99
CA SER A 55 6.12 13.90 -9.38
C SER A 55 5.36 15.21 -9.29
N ILE A 56 4.10 15.26 -9.73
CA ILE A 56 3.25 16.46 -9.62
C ILE A 56 2.98 16.80 -8.16
N LEU A 57 2.66 15.81 -7.32
CA LEU A 57 2.41 16.02 -5.89
C LEU A 57 3.66 16.54 -5.19
N ASP A 58 4.82 15.90 -5.40
CA ASP A 58 6.09 16.31 -4.82
C ASP A 58 6.52 17.68 -5.34
N GLU A 59 6.41 17.89 -6.66
CA GLU A 59 6.68 19.16 -7.29
C GLU A 59 5.88 20.22 -6.57
N ARG A 60 4.53 20.14 -6.51
CA ARG A 60 3.62 21.11 -5.89
C ARG A 60 4.01 21.55 -4.47
N THR A 61 4.75 20.73 -3.70
CA THR A 61 5.24 21.12 -2.38
C THR A 61 6.39 22.15 -2.37
N LYS A 62 7.13 22.30 -3.48
CA LYS A 62 8.42 23.02 -3.52
C LYS A 62 8.40 24.48 -4.02
N ALA A 63 7.37 24.92 -4.75
CA ALA A 63 7.33 26.23 -5.39
C ALA A 63 6.17 27.07 -4.85
N ALA A 64 6.48 28.33 -4.58
CA ALA A 64 5.67 29.19 -3.72
C ALA A 64 4.49 29.89 -4.41
N ASN A 65 4.47 30.02 -5.74
CA ASN A 65 3.68 31.08 -6.39
C ASN A 65 2.51 30.61 -7.28
N ASP A 66 2.25 29.31 -7.50
CA ASP A 66 1.29 28.88 -8.54
C ASP A 66 0.54 27.56 -8.26
N ARG A 67 0.34 27.19 -6.99
CA ARG A 67 0.06 25.79 -6.63
C ARG A 67 -1.04 25.62 -5.59
N ASP A 68 -2.26 25.66 -6.11
CA ASP A 68 -3.41 25.13 -5.39
C ASP A 68 -3.99 23.92 -6.14
N PRO A 69 -4.29 22.80 -5.45
CA PRO A 69 -4.00 22.50 -4.05
C PRO A 69 -2.73 21.64 -3.84
N SER A 70 -1.87 22.05 -2.89
CA SER A 70 -0.75 21.25 -2.37
C SER A 70 -1.20 20.32 -1.25
N ILE A 71 -0.62 19.12 -1.15
CA ILE A 71 -0.89 18.17 -0.05
C ILE A 71 -0.48 18.72 1.33
N PHE A 72 0.44 19.69 1.38
CA PHE A 72 0.80 20.40 2.61
C PHE A 72 -0.19 21.52 2.97
N ALA A 73 -1.05 21.94 2.05
CA ALA A 73 -2.12 22.90 2.31
C ALA A 73 -3.46 22.22 2.66
N ALA A 74 -3.56 20.88 2.49
CA ALA A 74 -4.80 20.15 2.77
C ALA A 74 -5.21 20.30 4.24
N PRO A 75 -6.45 20.74 4.56
CA PRO A 75 -6.89 20.92 5.95
C PRO A 75 -7.33 19.62 6.62
N SER A 76 -7.48 18.53 5.87
CA SER A 76 -7.84 17.21 6.41
C SER A 76 -7.39 16.10 5.47
N MET A 77 -7.29 14.87 5.99
CA MET A 77 -6.93 13.71 5.17
C MET A 77 -7.95 13.43 4.05
N PHE A 78 -9.22 13.81 4.22
CA PHE A 78 -10.21 13.74 3.14
C PHE A 78 -9.88 14.71 2.00
N GLN A 79 -9.47 15.95 2.33
CA GLN A 79 -9.03 16.90 1.30
C GLN A 79 -7.72 16.43 0.65
N ALA A 80 -6.79 15.86 1.41
CA ALA A 80 -5.60 15.22 0.84
C ALA A 80 -5.97 14.10 -0.15
N ALA A 81 -6.97 13.27 0.17
CA ALA A 81 -7.49 12.24 -0.74
C ALA A 81 -8.05 12.83 -2.03
N ARG A 82 -8.81 13.93 -1.95
CA ARG A 82 -9.29 14.66 -3.14
C ARG A 82 -8.16 15.18 -4.01
N ILE A 83 -7.14 15.81 -3.42
CA ILE A 83 -5.98 16.33 -4.16
C ILE A 83 -5.29 15.20 -4.95
N VAL A 84 -5.05 14.06 -4.30
CA VAL A 84 -4.40 12.90 -4.94
C VAL A 84 -5.30 12.31 -6.02
N ALA A 85 -6.61 12.19 -5.77
CA ALA A 85 -7.56 11.64 -6.71
C ALA A 85 -7.77 12.51 -7.95
N ASP A 86 -7.89 13.83 -7.78
CA ASP A 86 -7.97 14.79 -8.88
C ASP A 86 -6.68 14.76 -9.72
N THR A 87 -5.52 14.71 -9.07
CA THR A 87 -4.23 14.59 -9.76
C THR A 87 -4.12 13.29 -10.57
N LEU A 88 -4.55 12.15 -10.01
CA LEU A 88 -4.58 10.87 -10.72
C LEU A 88 -5.49 10.93 -11.96
N LYS A 89 -6.70 11.46 -11.79
CA LYS A 89 -7.67 11.60 -12.86
C LYS A 89 -7.14 12.49 -13.99
N ASP A 90 -6.51 13.61 -13.64
CA ASP A 90 -5.93 14.54 -14.62
C ASP A 90 -4.79 13.91 -15.42
N VAL A 91 -3.89 13.17 -14.75
CA VAL A 91 -2.79 12.46 -15.43
C VAL A 91 -3.34 11.39 -16.38
N ILE A 92 -4.30 10.58 -15.94
CA ILE A 92 -4.93 9.58 -16.81
C ILE A 92 -5.58 10.26 -18.02
N PHE A 93 -6.35 11.33 -17.78
CA PHE A 93 -6.99 12.09 -18.85
C PHE A 93 -5.97 12.62 -19.88
N GLN A 94 -4.87 13.21 -19.43
CA GLN A 94 -3.79 13.69 -20.31
C GLN A 94 -3.16 12.58 -21.15
N HIS A 95 -2.88 11.41 -20.56
CA HIS A 95 -2.33 10.26 -21.28
C HIS A 95 -3.31 9.68 -22.31
N THR A 96 -4.62 9.70 -22.04
CA THR A 96 -5.62 9.19 -22.98
C THR A 96 -5.80 10.05 -24.23
N GLN A 97 -5.66 11.37 -24.12
CA GLN A 97 -5.74 12.25 -25.28
C GLN A 97 -4.57 12.06 -26.26
N ALA A 98 -3.48 11.41 -25.82
CA ALA A 98 -2.34 11.07 -26.68
C ALA A 98 -2.58 9.84 -27.60
N GLY A 99 -3.80 9.29 -27.64
CA GLY A 99 -4.23 8.34 -28.68
C GLY A 99 -4.24 6.85 -28.29
N GLN A 100 -4.05 6.52 -27.01
CA GLN A 100 -4.18 5.14 -26.50
C GLN A 100 -5.45 4.98 -25.63
N GLN A 101 -5.95 3.74 -25.49
CA GLN A 101 -7.14 3.43 -24.68
C GLN A 101 -6.90 3.73 -23.19
N ALA A 102 -7.89 4.31 -22.50
CA ALA A 102 -7.82 4.66 -21.08
C ALA A 102 -7.36 3.54 -20.15
N ALA A 103 -7.81 2.31 -20.41
CA ALA A 103 -7.44 1.15 -19.60
C ALA A 103 -5.92 0.89 -19.55
N ALA A 104 -5.15 1.31 -20.57
CA ALA A 104 -3.70 1.12 -20.61
C ALA A 104 -2.94 1.98 -19.58
N PHE A 105 -3.56 3.05 -19.09
CA PHE A 105 -2.95 4.02 -18.17
C PHE A 105 -3.51 3.97 -16.74
N ASN A 106 -4.40 3.01 -16.46
CA ASN A 106 -5.03 2.90 -15.16
C ASN A 106 -4.00 2.70 -14.04
N ALA A 107 -4.22 3.41 -12.94
CA ALA A 107 -3.49 3.26 -11.70
C ALA A 107 -4.42 3.39 -10.50
N THR A 108 -4.06 2.77 -9.39
CA THR A 108 -4.79 2.79 -8.13
C THR A 108 -3.84 3.19 -7.02
N ILE A 109 -4.34 3.98 -6.07
CA ILE A 109 -3.52 4.54 -5.00
C ILE A 109 -4.14 4.22 -3.64
N ILE A 110 -3.31 3.82 -2.68
CA ILE A 110 -3.67 3.86 -1.26
C ILE A 110 -3.05 5.12 -0.67
N LEU A 111 -3.86 5.92 0.02
CA LEU A 111 -3.41 7.10 0.76
C LEU A 111 -3.73 6.89 2.24
N GLY A 112 -2.77 7.05 3.12
CA GLY A 112 -3.04 7.03 4.55
C GLY A 112 -2.12 7.97 5.32
N GLY A 113 -2.49 8.30 6.55
CA GLY A 113 -1.73 9.22 7.37
C GLY A 113 -2.61 9.94 8.37
N GLN A 114 -2.07 11.03 8.91
CA GLN A 114 -2.77 11.85 9.89
C GLN A 114 -2.37 13.33 9.70
N ILE A 115 -3.36 14.21 9.86
CA ILE A 115 -3.18 15.66 9.92
C ILE A 115 -3.72 16.11 11.27
N LYS A 116 -3.00 17.01 11.94
CA LYS A 116 -3.35 17.51 13.28
C LYS A 116 -4.78 18.03 13.33
N GLY A 117 -5.50 17.63 14.38
CA GLY A 117 -6.93 17.91 14.54
C GLY A 117 -7.87 16.84 13.98
N GLY A 118 -7.33 15.78 13.35
CA GLY A 118 -8.10 14.61 12.92
C GLY A 118 -7.42 13.28 13.29
N PRO A 119 -8.18 12.17 13.29
CA PRO A 119 -7.63 10.84 13.53
C PRO A 119 -6.78 10.36 12.33
N PRO A 120 -5.98 9.28 12.49
CA PRO A 120 -5.40 8.60 11.35
C PRO A 120 -6.49 8.11 10.40
N ARG A 121 -6.30 8.27 9.09
CA ARG A 121 -7.27 7.87 8.06
C ARG A 121 -6.57 7.13 6.92
N LEU A 122 -7.30 6.24 6.25
CA LEU A 122 -6.80 5.40 5.16
C LEU A 122 -7.84 5.35 4.03
N PHE A 123 -7.41 5.63 2.81
CA PHE A 123 -8.25 5.73 1.61
C PHE A 123 -7.73 4.84 0.50
N LEU A 124 -8.66 4.33 -0.32
CA LEU A 124 -8.39 3.68 -1.59
C LEU A 124 -8.94 4.56 -2.71
N ILE A 125 -8.05 5.02 -3.58
CA ILE A 125 -8.34 5.92 -4.70
C ILE A 125 -8.34 5.12 -6.00
N TYR A 126 -9.45 5.19 -6.72
CA TYR A 126 -9.66 4.50 -7.98
C TYR A 126 -9.25 5.35 -9.20
N PRO A 127 -9.01 4.71 -10.37
CA PRO A 127 -8.63 5.42 -11.59
C PRO A 127 -9.60 6.55 -12.00
N GLU A 128 -10.88 6.44 -11.63
CA GLU A 128 -11.93 7.39 -11.96
C GLU A 128 -11.84 8.69 -11.14
N GLY A 129 -10.94 8.77 -10.15
CA GLY A 129 -10.78 9.92 -9.26
C GLY A 129 -11.76 9.96 -8.09
N ASN A 130 -12.55 8.90 -7.88
CA ASN A 130 -13.29 8.69 -6.64
C ASN A 130 -12.49 7.80 -5.67
N PHE A 131 -12.91 7.77 -4.42
CA PHE A 131 -12.24 7.00 -3.38
C PHE A 131 -13.20 6.52 -2.30
N ILE A 132 -12.80 5.48 -1.59
CA ILE A 132 -13.45 4.99 -0.37
C ILE A 132 -12.47 5.08 0.81
N GLU A 133 -13.02 5.00 2.02
CA GLU A 133 -12.26 5.08 3.26
C GLU A 133 -12.38 3.77 4.05
N ALA A 134 -11.30 3.39 4.72
CA ALA A 134 -11.32 2.27 5.66
C ALA A 134 -12.21 2.60 6.87
N GLY A 135 -12.88 1.59 7.39
CA GLY A 135 -13.73 1.70 8.58
C GLY A 135 -13.58 0.47 9.47
N GLY A 136 -14.35 0.39 10.56
CA GLY A 136 -14.29 -0.75 11.49
C GLY A 136 -14.50 -2.10 10.81
N ASP A 137 -15.48 -2.18 9.90
CA ASP A 137 -15.79 -3.42 9.17
C ASP A 137 -14.81 -3.73 8.02
N THR A 138 -14.06 -2.73 7.55
CA THR A 138 -13.09 -2.88 6.45
C THR A 138 -11.84 -2.06 6.76
N PRO A 139 -10.93 -2.59 7.59
CA PRO A 139 -9.81 -1.82 8.15
C PRO A 139 -8.56 -1.81 7.26
N PHE A 140 -8.57 -2.49 6.12
CA PHE A 140 -7.42 -2.52 5.21
C PHE A 140 -7.84 -2.52 3.75
N PHE A 141 -6.91 -2.04 2.92
CA PHE A 141 -7.01 -2.08 1.47
C PHE A 141 -5.77 -2.75 0.88
N GLN A 142 -5.95 -3.31 -0.32
CA GLN A 142 -4.88 -3.88 -1.15
C GLN A 142 -5.03 -3.34 -2.58
N ILE A 143 -3.92 -3.16 -3.28
CA ILE A 143 -3.85 -2.73 -4.68
C ILE A 143 -2.83 -3.61 -5.43
N GLY A 144 -2.98 -3.74 -6.74
CA GLY A 144 -2.18 -4.69 -7.54
C GLY A 144 -2.66 -6.14 -7.39
N GLU A 145 -1.72 -7.09 -7.31
CA GLU A 145 -2.01 -8.52 -7.17
C GLU A 145 -2.40 -8.91 -5.73
N MET A 146 -3.67 -8.70 -5.41
CA MET A 146 -4.17 -8.81 -4.03
C MET A 146 -4.70 -10.20 -3.62
N LYS A 147 -5.05 -11.07 -4.57
CA LYS A 147 -5.88 -12.26 -4.30
C LYS A 147 -5.18 -13.32 -3.44
N TYR A 148 -3.88 -13.53 -3.65
CA TYR A 148 -3.12 -14.63 -3.04
C TYR A 148 -2.86 -14.40 -1.55
N GLY A 149 -2.48 -13.18 -1.16
CA GLY A 149 -2.21 -12.81 0.22
C GLY A 149 -3.45 -12.40 1.03
N ARG A 150 -4.62 -12.26 0.41
CA ARG A 150 -5.83 -11.78 1.09
C ARG A 150 -6.40 -12.74 2.15
N PRO A 151 -6.45 -14.07 1.94
CA PRO A 151 -7.09 -14.97 2.91
C PRO A 151 -6.48 -14.91 4.31
N ILE A 152 -5.16 -14.78 4.44
CA ILE A 152 -4.53 -14.69 5.76
C ILE A 152 -4.86 -13.37 6.46
N LEU A 153 -4.94 -12.25 5.72
CA LEU A 153 -5.35 -10.96 6.28
C LEU A 153 -6.77 -11.03 6.81
N VAL A 154 -7.70 -11.61 6.05
CA VAL A 154 -9.10 -11.75 6.47
C VAL A 154 -9.26 -12.65 7.70
N ARG A 155 -8.42 -13.68 7.85
CA ARG A 155 -8.55 -14.65 8.94
C ARG A 155 -7.84 -14.24 10.23
N ALA A 156 -6.73 -13.53 10.12
CA ALA A 156 -5.84 -13.31 11.24
C ALA A 156 -5.79 -11.85 11.70
N TYR A 157 -6.24 -10.88 10.89
CA TYR A 157 -6.24 -9.48 11.30
C TYR A 157 -7.08 -9.25 12.57
N GLU A 158 -6.54 -8.47 13.50
CA GLU A 158 -7.23 -7.99 14.70
C GLU A 158 -6.91 -6.49 14.91
N PRO A 159 -7.89 -5.63 15.25
CA PRO A 159 -7.65 -4.19 15.43
C PRO A 159 -6.59 -3.85 16.49
N GLY A 160 -6.50 -4.67 17.54
CA GLY A 160 -5.60 -4.49 18.67
C GLY A 160 -4.14 -4.93 18.43
N MET A 161 -3.82 -5.50 17.26
CA MET A 161 -2.47 -6.02 16.96
C MET A 161 -1.36 -5.00 17.24
N SER A 162 -0.24 -5.50 17.75
CA SER A 162 1.04 -4.80 17.72
C SER A 162 1.55 -4.59 16.30
N PHE A 163 2.46 -3.63 16.13
CA PHE A 163 3.09 -3.45 14.83
C PHE A 163 3.94 -4.65 14.44
N GLU A 164 4.55 -5.33 15.40
CA GLU A 164 5.30 -6.56 15.23
C GLU A 164 4.39 -7.70 14.72
N GLU A 165 3.20 -7.86 15.31
CA GLU A 165 2.20 -8.84 14.85
C GLU A 165 1.70 -8.51 13.44
N ALA A 166 1.39 -7.24 13.17
CA ALA A 166 0.95 -6.78 11.86
C ALA A 166 2.05 -6.96 10.79
N MET A 167 3.32 -6.71 11.13
CA MET A 167 4.46 -6.97 10.25
C MET A 167 4.58 -8.45 9.92
N ARG A 168 4.49 -9.34 10.92
CA ARG A 168 4.49 -10.79 10.69
C ARG A 168 3.32 -11.23 9.79
N LEU A 169 2.12 -10.71 10.04
CA LEU A 169 0.93 -10.99 9.22
C LEU A 169 1.13 -10.53 7.76
N LEU A 170 1.65 -9.32 7.55
CA LEU A 170 1.95 -8.80 6.23
C LEU A 170 3.02 -9.62 5.51
N LEU A 171 4.09 -10.02 6.19
CA LEU A 171 5.13 -10.87 5.60
C LEU A 171 4.56 -12.21 5.11
N VAL A 172 3.67 -12.84 5.87
CA VAL A 172 2.97 -14.06 5.43
C VAL A 172 2.07 -13.80 4.22
N SER A 173 1.39 -12.66 4.19
CA SER A 173 0.56 -12.23 3.05
C SER A 173 1.40 -12.04 1.78
N PHE A 174 2.55 -11.37 1.90
CA PHE A 174 3.49 -11.17 0.79
C PHE A 174 4.18 -12.47 0.37
N ASP A 175 4.57 -13.35 1.30
CA ASP A 175 5.14 -14.67 0.99
C ASP A 175 4.19 -15.53 0.14
N SER A 176 2.92 -15.60 0.55
CA SER A 176 1.87 -16.32 -0.19
C SER A 176 1.72 -15.77 -1.62
N THR A 177 1.84 -14.44 -1.77
CA THR A 177 1.73 -13.77 -3.07
C THR A 177 2.97 -14.00 -3.93
N LEU A 178 4.17 -13.87 -3.36
CA LEU A 178 5.45 -14.08 -4.03
C LEU A 178 5.56 -15.50 -4.61
N LYS A 179 5.15 -16.51 -3.84
CA LYS A 179 5.17 -17.92 -4.26
C LYS A 179 4.17 -18.23 -5.37
N ALA A 180 3.10 -17.47 -5.48
CA ALA A 180 2.00 -17.72 -6.40
C ALA A 180 2.00 -16.83 -7.66
N ASN A 181 2.70 -15.69 -7.65
CA ASN A 181 2.68 -14.73 -8.75
C ASN A 181 4.03 -14.00 -8.92
N LEU A 182 4.66 -14.17 -10.09
CA LEU A 182 5.97 -13.60 -10.40
C LEU A 182 5.98 -12.07 -10.59
N THR A 183 4.82 -11.42 -10.69
CA THR A 183 4.71 -9.97 -10.85
C THR A 183 4.95 -9.20 -9.56
N VAL A 184 4.90 -9.88 -8.41
CA VAL A 184 5.22 -9.34 -7.08
C VAL A 184 6.63 -9.79 -6.71
N GLY A 185 7.43 -8.90 -6.10
CA GLY A 185 8.81 -9.24 -5.78
C GLY A 185 9.50 -8.32 -4.77
N LEU A 186 10.39 -8.94 -4.00
CA LEU A 186 11.35 -8.26 -3.13
C LEU A 186 12.25 -7.27 -3.90
N PRO A 187 12.76 -6.22 -3.24
CA PRO A 187 12.56 -5.90 -1.82
C PRO A 187 11.15 -5.37 -1.48
N PHE A 188 10.79 -5.39 -0.20
CA PHE A 188 9.55 -4.80 0.31
C PHE A 188 9.84 -3.54 1.12
N ASP A 189 9.10 -2.45 0.88
CA ASP A 189 9.16 -1.24 1.70
C ASP A 189 8.04 -1.29 2.75
N TYR A 190 8.31 -0.83 3.98
CA TYR A 190 7.31 -0.76 5.06
C TYR A 190 7.32 0.57 5.81
N HIS A 191 6.18 0.92 6.38
CA HIS A 191 6.01 2.10 7.23
C HIS A 191 4.98 1.84 8.35
N LEU A 192 5.37 2.15 9.58
CA LEU A 192 4.61 1.99 10.82
C LEU A 192 4.39 3.37 11.42
N TYR A 193 3.16 3.84 11.36
CA TYR A 193 2.75 5.14 11.86
C TYR A 193 1.99 5.01 13.17
N VAL A 194 2.49 5.62 14.24
CA VAL A 194 1.83 5.66 15.56
C VAL A 194 0.78 6.78 15.55
N ALA A 195 -0.45 6.45 15.94
CA ALA A 195 -1.52 7.44 16.06
C ALA A 195 -1.10 8.61 16.99
N ASP A 196 -1.45 9.83 16.59
CA ASP A 196 -1.19 11.09 17.30
C ASP A 196 0.29 11.44 17.50
N SER A 197 1.21 10.70 16.89
CA SER A 197 2.64 11.03 16.94
C SER A 197 2.99 12.25 16.09
N PHE A 198 2.32 12.43 14.95
CA PHE A 198 2.67 13.43 13.92
C PHE A 198 4.15 13.43 13.52
N GLU A 199 4.77 12.26 13.67
CA GLU A 199 6.14 11.97 13.26
C GLU A 199 6.09 10.76 12.33
N ARG A 200 6.99 10.71 11.35
CA ARG A 200 7.02 9.60 10.39
C ARG A 200 7.08 8.23 11.06
N GLY A 201 7.70 8.07 12.24
CA GLY A 201 7.79 6.76 12.89
C GLY A 201 8.70 5.78 12.13
N ARG A 202 8.51 4.47 12.38
CA ARG A 202 9.43 3.45 11.86
C ARG A 202 9.14 3.15 10.40
N SER A 203 10.18 3.14 9.57
CA SER A 203 10.09 2.74 8.17
C SER A 203 11.38 2.06 7.74
N GLY A 204 11.32 1.22 6.72
CA GLY A 204 12.50 0.51 6.26
C GLY A 204 12.21 -0.36 5.05
N ARG A 205 13.20 -1.19 4.72
CA ARG A 205 13.17 -2.09 3.59
C ARG A 205 13.55 -3.49 4.04
N ILE A 206 12.81 -4.48 3.55
CA ILE A 206 13.07 -5.90 3.69
C ILE A 206 13.73 -6.34 2.39
N GLU A 207 15.03 -6.61 2.47
CA GLU A 207 15.85 -6.96 1.32
C GLU A 207 15.62 -8.41 0.88
N LYS A 208 16.19 -8.78 -0.27
CA LYS A 208 16.03 -10.13 -0.85
C LYS A 208 16.63 -11.23 0.01
N ASP A 209 17.62 -10.88 0.82
CA ASP A 209 18.40 -11.74 1.72
C ASP A 209 18.08 -11.45 3.19
N ASP A 210 16.91 -10.86 3.48
CA ASP A 210 16.49 -10.58 4.85
C ASP A 210 16.26 -11.88 5.64
N ALA A 211 17.13 -12.12 6.62
CA ALA A 211 17.12 -13.34 7.42
C ALA A 211 15.82 -13.52 8.21
N PHE A 212 15.15 -12.44 8.62
CA PHE A 212 13.89 -12.55 9.35
C PHE A 212 12.75 -12.98 8.42
N PHE A 213 12.70 -12.42 7.21
CA PHE A 213 11.73 -12.86 6.20
C PHE A 213 11.90 -14.34 5.84
N ASP A 214 13.13 -14.82 5.69
CA ASP A 214 13.41 -16.24 5.44
C ASP A 214 12.90 -17.14 6.57
N ILE A 215 13.15 -16.77 7.82
CA ILE A 215 12.64 -17.49 9.01
C ILE A 215 11.11 -17.54 8.98
N VAL A 216 10.44 -16.42 8.71
CA VAL A 216 8.96 -16.36 8.63
C VAL A 216 8.44 -17.23 7.49
N SER A 217 9.04 -17.15 6.30
CA SER A 217 8.61 -17.90 5.12
C SER A 217 8.73 -19.41 5.30
N GLN A 218 9.86 -19.87 5.86
CA GLN A 218 10.10 -21.29 6.15
C GLN A 218 9.18 -21.79 7.28
N GLY A 219 9.17 -21.09 8.41
CA GLY A 219 8.37 -21.48 9.57
C GLY A 219 6.88 -21.51 9.27
N TRP A 220 6.38 -20.57 8.45
CA TRP A 220 4.98 -20.59 8.01
C TRP A 220 4.68 -21.78 7.09
N GLY A 221 5.58 -22.10 6.16
CA GLY A 221 5.43 -23.24 5.27
C GLY A 221 5.35 -24.57 6.03
N ASP A 222 6.18 -24.76 7.05
CA ASP A 222 6.15 -25.98 7.87
C ASP A 222 4.91 -26.04 8.75
N ALA A 223 4.51 -24.92 9.37
CA ALA A 223 3.28 -24.85 10.16
C ALA A 223 2.03 -25.20 9.34
N LEU A 224 1.96 -24.76 8.08
CA LEU A 224 0.85 -25.11 7.18
C LEU A 224 0.78 -26.62 6.88
N LYS A 225 1.93 -27.28 6.69
CA LYS A 225 1.96 -28.74 6.49
C LYS A 225 1.46 -29.47 7.73
N THR A 226 1.96 -29.08 8.91
CA THR A 226 1.50 -29.67 10.18
C THR A 226 0.01 -29.45 10.40
N ALA A 227 -0.50 -28.25 10.09
CA ALA A 227 -1.93 -27.97 10.19
C ALA A 227 -2.75 -28.85 9.22
N LEU A 228 -2.29 -29.03 7.99
CA LEU A 228 -2.92 -29.91 7.00
C LEU A 228 -2.93 -31.38 7.47
N ASP A 229 -1.81 -31.88 7.98
CA ASP A 229 -1.66 -33.25 8.48
C ASP A 229 -2.53 -33.50 9.73
N SER A 230 -2.88 -32.45 10.47
CA SER A 230 -3.77 -32.54 11.63
C SER A 230 -5.25 -32.62 11.28
N LEU A 231 -5.63 -32.41 10.01
CA LEU A 231 -7.02 -32.50 9.57
C LEU A 231 -7.46 -33.98 9.50
N PRO A 232 -8.76 -34.28 9.73
CA PRO A 232 -9.27 -35.62 9.56
C PRO A 232 -9.05 -36.14 8.13
N THR A 233 -8.58 -37.38 8.01
CA THR A 233 -8.49 -38.06 6.71
C THR A 233 -9.88 -38.19 6.08
N PHE A 234 -9.99 -37.88 4.79
CA PHE A 234 -11.22 -38.11 4.04
C PHE A 234 -11.54 -39.60 4.01
N ASN A 235 -12.73 -39.98 4.48
CA ASN A 235 -13.20 -41.35 4.44
C ASN A 235 -13.98 -41.58 3.15
N PHE A 236 -13.55 -42.55 2.32
CA PHE A 236 -14.23 -42.89 1.07
C PHE A 236 -15.47 -43.77 1.27
N ASP A 237 -15.66 -44.34 2.47
CA ASP A 237 -16.71 -45.33 2.77
C ASP A 237 -17.89 -44.75 3.58
N SER A 238 -17.98 -43.43 3.70
CA SER A 238 -19.10 -42.71 4.37
C SER A 238 -20.14 -42.18 3.41
#